data_AF-A0A534JLA3-F1
#
_entry.id   AF-A0A534JLA3-F1
#
_cell.length_a   1.000
_cell.length_b   1.000
_cell.length_c   1.000
_cell.angle_alpha   90.00
_cell.angle_beta   90.00
_cell.angle_gamma   90.00
#
_symmetry.space_group_name_H-M   'P 1'
#
loop_
_entity.id
_entity.type
_entity.pdbx_description
1 polymer ?
#
loop_
_entity_poly.entity_id
_entity_poly.type
_entity_poly.pdbx_seq_one_letter_code
_entity_poly.pdbx_strand_id
1 'polypeptide(L)'
;MKRIGIADTSFARFDMAAAAIDELEKQGGGFTVVRYTVPGIKDLPAACAILLGEQRCDLALALGMVGRQPVDKDCALVADYGLQMVQVQAGKHVLGVMVHEEEATDDAELAVLFDRRTREHAVNAYDLLFRPEALRKRAGTGQREGFADAGPVRVK
;
A
#
# COMPACT_ATOMS: atom_id res chain seq x y z
N MET A 1 6.68 19.11 8.67
CA MET A 1 6.62 17.65 8.93
C MET A 1 5.83 17.02 7.79
N LYS A 2 6.29 15.91 7.23
CA LYS A 2 5.53 15.20 6.19
C LYS A 2 4.27 14.56 6.80
N ARG A 3 3.27 14.28 5.98
CA ARG A 3 2.02 13.63 6.38
C ARG A 3 1.81 12.38 5.52
N ILE A 4 1.79 11.22 6.16
CA ILE A 4 1.51 9.94 5.49
C ILE A 4 0.06 9.58 5.79
N GLY A 5 -0.76 9.50 4.75
CA GLY A 5 -2.13 9.00 4.84
C GLY A 5 -2.15 7.49 4.82
N ILE A 6 -3.00 6.87 5.62
CA ILE A 6 -3.26 5.42 5.58
C ILE A 6 -4.77 5.23 5.46
N ALA A 7 -5.22 4.76 4.29
CA ALA A 7 -6.59 4.33 4.08
C ALA A 7 -6.67 2.80 4.19
N ASP A 8 -7.52 2.29 5.07
CA ASP A 8 -7.73 0.85 5.27
C ASP A 8 -9.21 0.49 5.29
N THR A 9 -9.53 -0.81 5.36
CA THR A 9 -10.91 -1.28 5.22
C THR A 9 -11.37 -2.13 6.41
N SER A 10 -12.64 -2.02 6.78
CA SER A 10 -13.26 -2.97 7.71
C SER A 10 -13.53 -4.35 7.07
N PHE A 11 -13.49 -4.44 5.74
CA PHE A 11 -13.62 -5.70 5.00
C PHE A 11 -12.38 -6.60 5.14
N ALA A 12 -11.19 -6.00 5.27
CA ALA A 12 -9.95 -6.74 5.41
C ALA A 12 -9.91 -7.54 6.72
N ARG A 13 -9.43 -8.77 6.63
CA ARG A 13 -9.32 -9.71 7.77
C ARG A 13 -8.05 -9.53 8.60
N PHE A 14 -7.23 -8.52 8.30
CA PHE A 14 -5.97 -8.22 8.99
C PHE A 14 -5.79 -6.71 9.13
N ASP A 15 -5.36 -6.24 10.31
CA ASP A 15 -5.07 -4.82 10.57
C ASP A 15 -3.73 -4.40 9.96
N MET A 16 -3.73 -4.22 8.64
CA MET A 16 -2.57 -3.75 7.88
C MET A 16 -2.15 -2.35 8.31
N ALA A 17 -3.09 -1.48 8.72
CA ALA A 17 -2.74 -0.12 9.13
C ALA A 17 -1.84 -0.12 10.37
N ALA A 18 -2.13 -0.98 11.36
CA ALA A 18 -1.25 -1.14 12.51
C ALA A 18 0.15 -1.61 12.11
N ALA A 19 0.26 -2.61 11.22
CA ALA A 19 1.56 -3.10 10.72
C ALA A 19 2.34 -2.01 9.97
N ALA A 20 1.66 -1.21 9.13
CA ALA A 20 2.27 -0.10 8.42
C ALA A 20 2.80 0.99 9.37
N ILE A 21 2.01 1.36 10.39
CA ILE A 21 2.38 2.39 11.36
C ILE A 21 3.62 1.95 12.15
N ASP A 22 3.58 0.74 12.70
CA ASP A 22 4.71 0.16 13.46
C ASP A 22 5.98 0.07 12.59
N GLU A 23 5.87 -0.26 11.31
CA GLU A 23 7.02 -0.27 10.41
C GLU A 23 7.55 1.12 10.09
N LEU A 24 6.66 2.08 9.79
CA LEU A 24 7.06 3.46 9.51
C LEU A 24 7.83 4.07 10.69
N GLU A 25 7.39 3.81 11.93
CA GLU A 25 8.06 4.29 13.15
C GLU A 25 9.49 3.74 13.30
N LYS A 26 9.74 2.51 12.81
CA LYS A 26 11.08 1.91 12.79
C LYS A 26 12.00 2.53 11.73
N GLN A 27 11.45 3.12 10.66
CA GLN A 27 12.24 3.70 9.57
C GLN A 27 12.87 5.05 9.92
N GLY A 28 12.25 5.80 10.82
CA GLY A 28 12.73 7.11 11.28
C GLY A 28 11.61 8.07 11.64
N GLY A 29 11.94 9.36 11.76
CA GLY A 29 10.97 10.42 12.11
C GLY A 29 10.69 11.38 10.94
N GLY A 30 10.13 12.55 11.27
CA GLY A 30 9.90 13.62 10.29
C GLY A 30 8.55 13.58 9.58
N PHE A 31 7.68 12.63 9.95
CA PHE A 31 6.31 12.53 9.46
C PHE A 31 5.29 12.43 10.61
N THR A 32 4.01 12.56 10.25
CA THR A 32 2.84 12.20 11.05
C THR A 32 1.96 11.27 10.23
N VAL A 33 1.22 10.37 10.90
CA VAL A 33 0.27 9.47 10.24
C VAL A 33 -1.15 10.03 10.38
N VAL A 34 -1.93 9.94 9.30
CA VAL A 34 -3.37 10.22 9.28
C VAL A 34 -4.09 8.97 8.79
N ARG A 35 -4.78 8.26 9.70
CA ARG A 35 -5.55 7.04 9.36
C ARG A 35 -6.99 7.40 8.98
N TYR A 36 -7.53 6.74 7.96
CA TYR A 36 -8.91 6.89 7.50
C TYR A 36 -9.48 5.52 7.07
N THR A 37 -10.41 4.97 7.83
CA THR A 37 -10.96 3.63 7.57
C THR A 37 -12.30 3.72 6.82
N VAL A 38 -12.47 2.87 5.81
CA VAL A 38 -13.69 2.76 4.99
C VAL A 38 -14.27 1.33 4.98
N PRO A 39 -15.49 1.10 4.48
CA PRO A 39 -16.07 -0.24 4.46
C PRO A 39 -15.26 -1.26 3.65
N GLY A 40 -14.90 -0.95 2.41
CA GLY A 40 -14.20 -1.89 1.52
C GLY A 40 -13.36 -1.22 0.43
N ILE A 41 -12.79 -2.04 -0.46
CA ILE A 41 -11.81 -1.59 -1.46
C ILE A 41 -12.35 -0.53 -2.44
N LYS A 42 -13.66 -0.53 -2.71
CA LYS A 42 -14.31 0.43 -3.61
C LYS A 42 -14.28 1.86 -3.09
N ASP A 43 -14.14 2.01 -1.77
CA ASP A 43 -14.16 3.29 -1.08
C ASP A 43 -12.75 3.87 -0.91
N LEU A 44 -11.70 3.06 -1.11
CA LEU A 44 -10.30 3.47 -0.97
C LEU A 44 -9.90 4.65 -1.90
N PRO A 45 -10.36 4.74 -3.16
CA PRO A 45 -10.08 5.91 -4.00
C PRO A 45 -10.56 7.22 -3.37
N ALA A 46 -11.80 7.25 -2.87
CA ALA A 46 -12.36 8.43 -2.22
C ALA A 46 -11.61 8.77 -0.93
N ALA A 47 -11.30 7.75 -0.11
CA ALA A 47 -10.48 7.92 1.09
C ALA A 47 -9.11 8.53 0.78
N CYS A 48 -8.43 8.04 -0.26
CA CYS A 48 -7.14 8.58 -0.68
C CYS A 48 -7.25 10.01 -1.22
N ALA A 49 -8.31 10.34 -1.97
CA ALA A 49 -8.56 11.69 -2.44
C ALA A 49 -8.74 12.67 -1.27
N ILE A 50 -9.51 12.29 -0.25
CA ILE A 50 -9.69 13.07 0.99
C ILE A 50 -8.36 13.21 1.73
N LEU A 51 -7.59 12.12 1.88
CA LEU A 51 -6.30 12.13 2.55
C LEU A 51 -5.30 13.08 1.88
N LEU A 52 -5.19 13.03 0.55
CA LEU A 52 -4.22 13.83 -0.20
C LEU A 52 -4.65 15.28 -0.41
N GLY A 53 -5.95 15.52 -0.58
CA GLY A 53 -6.56 16.83 -0.80
C GLY A 53 -6.86 17.56 0.50
N GLU A 54 -7.95 17.19 1.15
CA GLU A 54 -8.48 17.89 2.34
C GLU A 54 -7.54 17.75 3.56
N GLN A 55 -7.07 16.54 3.82
CA GLN A 55 -6.15 16.25 4.93
C GLN A 55 -4.69 16.58 4.57
N ARG A 56 -4.41 17.04 3.34
CA ARG A 56 -3.09 17.49 2.89
C ARG A 56 -1.95 16.51 3.15
N CYS A 57 -2.19 15.21 3.04
CA CYS A 57 -1.13 14.21 3.10
C CYS A 57 -0.18 14.35 1.90
N ASP A 58 1.11 14.07 2.09
CA ASP A 58 2.13 14.11 1.04
C ASP A 58 2.12 12.83 0.19
N LEU A 59 1.70 11.71 0.78
CA LEU A 59 1.58 10.39 0.17
C LEU A 59 0.48 9.62 0.93
N ALA A 60 -0.17 8.66 0.26
CA ALA A 60 -1.11 7.74 0.91
C ALA A 60 -0.73 6.26 0.68
N LEU A 61 -0.99 5.42 1.68
CA LEU A 61 -1.08 3.97 1.55
C LEU A 61 -2.56 3.59 1.46
N ALA A 62 -2.95 2.76 0.48
CA ALA A 62 -4.31 2.22 0.36
C ALA A 62 -4.27 0.72 0.63
N LEU A 63 -4.77 0.29 1.79
CA LEU A 63 -4.64 -1.07 2.32
C LEU A 63 -5.95 -1.83 2.14
N GLY A 64 -5.96 -2.80 1.22
CA GLY A 64 -7.17 -3.53 0.84
C GLY A 64 -6.97 -5.04 0.80
N MET A 65 -8.04 -5.76 1.15
CA MET A 65 -8.14 -7.20 0.93
C MET A 65 -9.09 -7.46 -0.24
N VAL A 66 -8.70 -8.38 -1.12
CA VAL A 66 -9.55 -8.86 -2.21
C VAL A 66 -10.01 -10.28 -1.88
N GLY A 67 -11.32 -10.49 -1.86
CA GLY A 67 -11.91 -11.80 -1.60
C GLY A 67 -11.68 -12.81 -2.74
N ARG A 68 -12.14 -14.05 -2.52
CA ARG A 68 -11.93 -15.18 -3.46
C ARG A 68 -12.95 -15.26 -4.60
N GLN A 69 -14.02 -14.46 -4.58
CA GLN A 69 -15.02 -14.55 -5.65
C GLN A 69 -14.50 -13.86 -6.90
N PRO A 70 -14.83 -14.33 -8.12
CA PRO A 70 -14.44 -13.65 -9.35
C PRO A 70 -14.82 -12.17 -9.38
N VAL A 71 -15.99 -11.83 -8.85
CA VAL A 71 -16.47 -10.44 -8.73
C VAL A 71 -15.59 -9.56 -7.83
N ASP A 72 -14.85 -10.15 -6.89
CA ASP A 72 -13.94 -9.41 -6.01
C ASP A 72 -12.74 -8.89 -6.81
N LYS A 73 -12.26 -9.66 -7.79
CA LYS A 73 -11.17 -9.23 -8.70
C LYS A 73 -11.59 -8.09 -9.60
N ASP A 74 -12.83 -8.11 -10.10
CA ASP A 74 -13.39 -6.99 -10.86
C ASP A 74 -13.51 -5.73 -9.99
N CYS A 75 -13.95 -5.90 -8.73
CA CYS A 75 -14.00 -4.79 -7.78
C CYS A 75 -12.61 -4.22 -7.47
N ALA A 76 -11.60 -5.08 -7.33
CA ALA A 76 -10.21 -4.67 -7.11
C ALA A 76 -9.66 -3.90 -8.31
N LEU A 77 -9.90 -4.39 -9.53
CA LEU A 77 -9.49 -3.71 -10.75
C LEU A 77 -10.08 -2.29 -10.82
N VAL A 78 -11.39 -2.15 -10.57
CA VAL A 78 -12.05 -0.83 -10.56
C VAL A 78 -11.50 0.07 -9.45
N ALA A 79 -11.23 -0.47 -8.27
CA ALA A 79 -10.61 0.28 -7.18
C ALA A 79 -9.21 0.78 -7.56
N ASP A 80 -8.37 -0.07 -8.17
CA ASP A 80 -7.02 0.31 -8.62
C ASP A 80 -7.04 1.38 -9.71
N TYR A 81 -7.99 1.30 -10.66
CA TYR A 81 -8.21 2.39 -11.61
C TYR A 81 -8.57 3.71 -10.91
N GLY A 82 -9.44 3.65 -9.90
CA GLY A 82 -9.76 4.82 -9.07
C GLY A 82 -8.53 5.39 -8.38
N LEU A 83 -7.69 4.54 -7.78
CA LEU A 83 -6.46 4.98 -7.11
C LEU A 83 -5.47 5.61 -8.10
N GLN A 84 -5.33 5.07 -9.32
CA GLN A 84 -4.52 5.69 -10.37
C GLN A 84 -5.03 7.08 -10.75
N MET A 85 -6.35 7.26 -10.89
CA MET A 85 -6.94 8.57 -11.18
C MET A 85 -6.65 9.57 -10.06
N VAL A 86 -6.77 9.15 -8.80
CA VAL A 86 -6.46 10.00 -7.63
C VAL A 86 -5.00 10.43 -7.63
N GLN A 87 -4.06 9.53 -7.94
CA GLN A 87 -2.64 9.87 -8.03
C GLN A 87 -2.36 10.95 -9.06
N VAL A 88 -2.90 10.78 -10.27
CA VAL A 88 -2.70 11.71 -11.39
C VAL A 88 -3.31 13.07 -11.07
N GLN A 89 -4.54 13.10 -10.53
CA GLN A 89 -5.23 14.35 -10.18
C GLN A 89 -4.56 15.09 -9.02
N ALA A 90 -4.08 14.37 -8.01
CA ALA A 90 -3.44 14.97 -6.85
C ALA A 90 -1.96 15.35 -7.11
N GLY A 91 -1.34 14.79 -8.15
CA GLY A 91 0.11 14.92 -8.38
C GLY A 91 0.95 14.34 -7.24
N LYS A 92 0.41 13.33 -6.54
CA LYS A 92 1.00 12.69 -5.35
C LYS A 92 0.85 11.18 -5.44
N HIS A 93 1.73 10.46 -4.77
CA HIS A 93 1.71 9.00 -4.79
C HIS A 93 0.66 8.41 -3.86
N VAL A 94 0.03 7.33 -4.34
CA VAL A 94 -0.81 6.41 -3.58
C VAL A 94 -0.24 5.02 -3.81
N LEU A 95 0.29 4.39 -2.77
CA LEU A 95 0.80 3.02 -2.86
C LEU A 95 -0.37 2.09 -2.52
N GLY A 96 -0.89 1.41 -3.53
CA GLY A 96 -1.90 0.37 -3.37
C GLY A 96 -1.28 -0.89 -2.79
N VAL A 97 -1.81 -1.35 -1.66
CA VAL A 97 -1.43 -2.58 -0.97
C VAL A 97 -2.68 -3.47 -0.98
N MET A 98 -2.87 -4.17 -2.09
CA MET A 98 -3.94 -5.14 -2.26
C MET A 98 -3.39 -6.54 -1.99
N VAL A 99 -4.02 -7.28 -1.11
CA VAL A 99 -3.71 -8.71 -0.87
C VAL A 99 -4.94 -9.52 -1.22
N HIS A 100 -4.77 -10.45 -2.16
CA HIS A 100 -5.83 -11.35 -2.56
C HIS A 100 -5.79 -12.61 -1.69
N GLU A 101 -6.93 -13.04 -1.17
CA GLU A 101 -7.00 -14.27 -0.36
C GLU A 101 -6.52 -15.52 -1.12
N GLU A 102 -6.54 -15.50 -2.45
CA GLU A 102 -6.03 -16.60 -3.30
C GLU A 102 -4.50 -16.68 -3.38
N GLU A 103 -3.76 -15.67 -2.92
CA GLU A 103 -2.29 -15.68 -2.93
C GLU A 103 -1.70 -16.59 -1.85
N ALA A 104 -2.50 -17.02 -0.87
CA ALA A 104 -2.09 -17.89 0.22
C ALA A 104 -2.90 -19.19 0.24
N THR A 105 -2.28 -20.25 0.75
CA THR A 105 -2.90 -21.58 0.84
C THR A 105 -3.79 -21.74 2.07
N ASP A 106 -3.49 -21.00 3.15
CA ASP A 106 -4.26 -20.98 4.40
C ASP A 106 -4.25 -19.60 5.07
N ASP A 107 -5.05 -19.46 6.14
CA ASP A 107 -5.19 -18.20 6.88
C ASP A 107 -3.89 -17.77 7.59
N ALA A 108 -3.01 -18.71 7.94
CA ALA A 108 -1.74 -18.39 8.61
C ALA A 108 -0.74 -17.79 7.63
N GLU A 109 -0.59 -18.40 6.45
CA GLU A 109 0.20 -17.86 5.34
C GLU A 109 -0.38 -16.52 4.88
N LEU A 110 -1.70 -16.39 4.81
CA LEU A 110 -2.38 -15.16 4.44
C LEU A 110 -2.07 -14.02 5.43
N ALA A 111 -2.12 -14.29 6.74
CA ALA A 111 -1.76 -13.31 7.76
C ALA A 111 -0.29 -12.87 7.66
N VAL A 112 0.63 -13.80 7.38
CA VAL A 112 2.04 -13.49 7.14
C VAL A 112 2.22 -12.63 5.89
N LEU A 113 1.50 -12.95 4.81
CA LEU A 113 1.53 -12.17 3.57
C LEU A 113 1.00 -10.75 3.77
N PHE A 114 -0.11 -10.58 4.49
CA PHE A 114 -0.66 -9.28 4.86
C PHE A 114 0.37 -8.42 5.61
N ASP A 115 0.94 -8.96 6.69
CA ASP A 115 1.91 -8.25 7.50
C ASP A 115 3.14 -7.86 6.67
N ARG A 116 3.74 -8.83 5.99
CA ARG A 116 5.00 -8.62 5.26
C ARG A 116 4.86 -7.64 4.09
N ARG A 117 3.85 -7.83 3.23
CA ARG A 117 3.62 -6.93 2.08
C ARG A 117 3.37 -5.50 2.56
N THR A 118 2.57 -5.35 3.61
CA THR A 118 2.27 -4.03 4.16
C THR A 118 3.51 -3.34 4.69
N ARG A 119 4.34 -4.05 5.46
CA ARG A 119 5.59 -3.51 6.01
C ARG A 119 6.56 -3.11 4.90
N GLU A 120 6.75 -3.94 3.90
CA GLU A 120 7.66 -3.63 2.79
C GLU A 120 7.17 -2.41 1.98
N HIS A 121 5.85 -2.24 1.80
CA HIS A 121 5.29 -1.01 1.24
C HIS A 121 5.40 0.22 2.15
N ALA A 122 5.35 0.06 3.47
CA ALA A 122 5.61 1.14 4.41
C ALA A 122 7.06 1.64 4.29
N VAL A 123 8.04 0.74 4.11
CA VAL A 123 9.44 1.12 3.82
C VAL A 123 9.52 1.89 2.50
N ASN A 124 8.85 1.43 1.45
CA ASN A 124 8.80 2.13 0.16
C ASN A 124 8.16 3.52 0.26
N ALA A 125 7.09 3.68 1.04
CA ALA A 125 6.45 4.96 1.30
C ALA A 125 7.41 5.95 1.98
N TYR A 126 8.15 5.47 2.99
CA TYR A 126 9.17 6.27 3.65
C TYR A 126 10.31 6.63 2.68
N ASP A 127 10.80 5.66 1.90
CA ASP A 127 11.87 5.89 0.93
C ASP A 127 11.47 6.90 -0.15
N LEU A 128 10.23 6.85 -0.66
CA LEU A 128 9.74 7.84 -1.61
C LEU A 128 9.75 9.27 -1.04
N LEU A 129 9.39 9.43 0.22
CA LEU A 129 9.31 10.76 0.86
C LEU A 129 10.67 11.30 1.30
N PHE A 130 11.57 10.42 1.76
CA PHE A 130 12.77 10.82 2.49
C PHE A 130 14.08 10.29 1.90
N ARG A 131 14.06 9.16 1.20
CA ARG A 131 15.26 8.46 0.71
C ARG A 131 15.12 8.01 -0.75
N PRO A 132 14.75 8.88 -1.71
CA PRO A 132 14.49 8.47 -3.09
C PRO A 132 15.71 7.83 -3.78
N GLU A 133 16.92 8.18 -3.36
CA GLU A 133 18.16 7.55 -3.84
C GLU A 133 18.27 6.05 -3.46
N ALA A 134 17.62 5.62 -2.37
CA ALA A 134 17.57 4.21 -2.01
C ALA A 134 16.79 3.38 -3.05
N LEU A 135 15.67 3.93 -3.55
CA LEU A 135 14.91 3.33 -4.65
C LEU A 135 15.73 3.29 -5.94
N ARG A 136 16.43 4.37 -6.26
CA ARG A 136 17.31 4.43 -7.44
C ARG A 136 18.40 3.36 -7.40
N LYS A 137 19.00 3.10 -6.24
CA LYS A 137 20.00 2.02 -6.06
C LYS A 137 19.42 0.62 -6.29
N ARG A 138 18.13 0.42 -6.00
CA ARG A 138 17.43 -0.85 -6.21
C ARG A 138 16.83 -0.99 -7.62
N ALA A 139 16.99 0.01 -8.50
CA ALA A 139 16.43 -0.01 -9.84
C ALA A 139 16.91 -1.25 -10.64
N GLY A 140 15.96 -2.01 -11.19
CA GLY A 140 16.25 -3.21 -12.00
C GLY A 140 16.69 -4.45 -11.20
N THR A 141 16.60 -4.44 -9.87
CA THR A 141 17.02 -5.58 -9.03
C THR A 141 15.94 -6.63 -8.81
N GLY A 142 14.70 -6.38 -9.24
CA GLY A 142 13.59 -7.34 -9.13
C GLY A 142 12.99 -7.43 -7.73
N GLN A 143 12.96 -6.32 -6.98
CA GLN A 143 12.32 -6.25 -5.66
C GLN A 143 10.84 -6.67 -5.72
N ARG A 144 10.34 -7.30 -4.65
CA ARG A 144 8.94 -7.70 -4.45
C ARG A 144 8.46 -7.37 -3.04
N GLU A 145 7.15 -7.25 -2.89
CA GLU A 145 6.49 -7.02 -1.61
C GLU A 145 5.55 -8.20 -1.25
N GLY A 146 5.82 -8.84 -0.10
CA GLY A 146 5.16 -10.01 0.45
C GLY A 146 5.96 -11.31 0.27
N PHE A 147 6.41 -11.57 -0.95
CA PHE A 147 7.20 -12.76 -1.28
C PHE A 147 8.67 -12.43 -1.53
N ALA A 148 9.49 -13.44 -1.85
CA ALA A 148 10.90 -13.23 -2.17
C ALA A 148 11.07 -12.41 -3.47
N ASP A 149 12.14 -11.61 -3.52
CA ASP A 149 12.55 -10.86 -4.71
C ASP A 149 12.76 -11.80 -5.91
N ALA A 150 12.35 -11.35 -7.09
CA ALA A 150 12.50 -12.10 -8.33
C ALA A 150 13.93 -12.05 -8.90
N GLY A 151 14.73 -11.08 -8.47
CA GLY A 151 16.09 -10.85 -8.95
C GLY A 151 16.18 -10.11 -10.31
N PRO A 152 17.38 -9.68 -10.71
CA PRO A 152 17.60 -8.91 -11.93
C PRO A 152 17.59 -9.79 -13.19
N VAL A 153 17.08 -9.22 -14.29
CA VAL A 153 17.19 -9.79 -15.65
C VAL A 153 18.28 -9.03 -16.41
N ARG A 154 19.13 -9.72 -17.16
CA ARG A 154 20.24 -9.12 -17.92
C ARG A 154 20.06 -9.37 -19.42
N VAL A 155 20.33 -8.36 -20.23
CA VAL A 155 20.55 -8.54 -21.67
C VAL A 155 21.85 -9.32 -21.84
N LYS A 156 21.84 -10.34 -22.69
CA LYS A 156 23.05 -11.09 -23.05
C LYS A 156 23.91 -10.32 -24.03
#